data_AF-A0AAJ6CGR0-F1
#
_entry.id   AF-A0AAJ6CGR0-F1
#
_cell.length_a   1.000
_cell.length_b   1.000
_cell.length_c   1.000
_cell.angle_alpha   90.00
_cell.angle_beta   90.00
_cell.angle_gamma   90.00
#
_symmetry.space_group_name_H-M   'P 1'
#
loop_
_entity.id
_entity.type
_entity.pdbx_description
1 polymer ?
#
loop_
_entity_poly.entity_id
_entity_poly.type
_entity_poly.pdbx_seq_one_letter_code
_entity_poly.pdbx_strand_id
1 'polypeptide(L)'
;MRQDRQAMKRDRKRVRYLQKAYTKQVSKTGDPPILFDIMEMLGKEKVDRILQRQEEFDRVAPFGEEVEVTIERLSAHGDGLARSPMGDRVLVVPFALPEETVRVVPYGAERLYFKTRLVSRVKGQSSLRDDSLVQCRYFGQCGGCQYQMIPYEQQLQIKQNVVRKAFKHFSNLDSFLVPDVLPTVASPLTMHYRTKLTPHFDLPPALRRGKKNEDVDLAAISVPIGFDGASTGRVMDIEECPIGTATINAALPDEYAKIRSHIAEYKNGATVLLRDSLKNPEPETVAKQESMVVTDHHATVYELVGKTLFSTPAGAFFQNNRSIIPTVIDYVKDRVSARSSDQPKFLVDTYCGSGLFALTLAPIFHEVAGIEISASSIECAKRNAELNDITNAQFIAGSAENIFASISYPPEQTTVVIDPPRRGCDQLFMDQLVKLGPKEIIYGMYVL
;
A
#
# COMPACT_ATOMS: atom_id res chain seq x y z
N MET A 1 -26.70 -13.75 34.22
CA MET A 1 -26.74 -12.39 34.82
C MET A 1 -25.38 -11.71 34.97
N ARG A 2 -24.40 -12.23 35.76
CA ARG A 2 -23.09 -11.54 35.95
C ARG A 2 -22.20 -11.59 34.69
N GLN A 3 -22.18 -12.71 33.98
CA GLN A 3 -21.47 -12.86 32.71
C GLN A 3 -22.06 -11.97 31.60
N ASP A 4 -23.39 -11.88 31.49
CA ASP A 4 -24.08 -11.02 30.52
C ASP A 4 -23.79 -9.54 30.76
N ARG A 5 -23.80 -9.10 32.03
CA ARG A 5 -23.42 -7.72 32.40
C ARG A 5 -21.96 -7.40 32.05
N GLN A 6 -21.04 -8.37 32.20
CA GLN A 6 -19.65 -8.19 31.79
C GLN A 6 -19.50 -8.15 30.26
N ALA A 7 -20.25 -8.99 29.52
CA ALA A 7 -20.27 -8.98 28.06
C ALA A 7 -20.79 -7.63 27.52
N MET A 8 -21.92 -7.13 28.03
CA MET A 8 -22.46 -5.81 27.67
C MET A 8 -21.46 -4.68 27.97
N LYS A 9 -20.77 -4.72 29.11
CA LYS A 9 -19.76 -3.71 29.45
C LYS A 9 -18.57 -3.73 28.48
N ARG A 10 -18.11 -4.94 28.09
CA ARG A 10 -17.04 -5.11 27.10
C ARG A 10 -17.48 -4.59 25.74
N ASP A 11 -18.70 -4.90 25.32
CA ASP A 11 -19.22 -4.45 24.03
C ASP A 11 -19.42 -2.93 23.98
N ARG A 12 -19.98 -2.31 25.02
CA ARG A 12 -20.04 -0.84 25.14
C ARG A 12 -18.66 -0.18 25.05
N LYS A 13 -17.63 -0.79 25.66
CA LYS A 13 -16.25 -0.29 25.56
C LYS A 13 -15.70 -0.42 24.13
N ARG A 14 -16.00 -1.52 23.44
CA ARG A 14 -15.67 -1.74 22.02
C ARG A 14 -16.32 -0.68 21.14
N VAL A 15 -17.63 -0.48 21.25
CA VAL A 15 -18.37 0.51 20.44
C VAL A 15 -17.80 1.91 20.63
N ARG A 16 -17.57 2.34 21.88
CA ARG A 16 -16.93 3.64 22.15
C ARG A 16 -15.53 3.77 21.56
N TYR A 17 -14.75 2.69 21.56
CA TYR A 17 -13.43 2.68 20.93
C TYR A 17 -13.56 2.84 19.41
N LEU A 18 -14.46 2.09 18.77
CA LEU A 18 -14.68 2.14 17.32
C LEU A 18 -15.21 3.51 16.88
N GLN A 19 -16.13 4.12 17.65
CA GLN A 19 -16.60 5.48 17.40
C GLN A 19 -15.44 6.49 17.42
N LYS A 20 -14.59 6.45 18.46
CA LYS A 20 -13.41 7.32 18.54
C LYS A 20 -12.42 7.08 17.39
N ALA A 21 -12.20 5.82 17.02
CA ALA A 21 -11.32 5.46 15.91
C ALA A 21 -11.87 6.01 14.58
N TYR A 22 -13.18 5.85 14.35
CA TYR A 22 -13.86 6.36 13.16
C TYR A 22 -13.77 7.89 13.08
N THR A 23 -14.11 8.61 14.15
CA THR A 23 -14.01 10.08 14.18
C THR A 23 -12.58 10.55 13.90
N LYS A 24 -11.57 9.89 14.48
CA LYS A 24 -10.15 10.20 14.24
C LYS A 24 -9.73 9.95 12.79
N GLN A 25 -10.26 8.90 12.16
CA GLN A 25 -10.00 8.60 10.76
C GLN A 25 -10.62 9.69 9.87
N VAL A 26 -11.91 9.99 10.05
CA VAL A 26 -12.62 11.00 9.24
C VAL A 26 -11.96 12.37 9.36
N SER A 27 -11.54 12.78 10.56
CA SER A 27 -10.83 14.05 10.74
C SER A 27 -9.47 14.10 10.04
N LYS A 28 -8.88 12.95 9.70
CA LYS A 28 -7.53 12.86 9.15
C LYS A 28 -7.52 12.58 7.65
N THR A 29 -8.43 11.75 7.16
CA THR A 29 -8.43 11.25 5.77
C THR A 29 -9.81 11.29 5.12
N GLY A 30 -10.81 11.87 5.78
CA GLY A 30 -12.20 11.82 5.31
C GLY A 30 -12.86 10.45 5.48
N ASP A 31 -14.05 10.32 4.91
CA ASP A 31 -14.83 9.08 4.96
C ASP A 31 -14.14 7.94 4.19
N PRO A 32 -14.18 6.69 4.70
CA PRO A 32 -13.57 5.57 4.00
C PRO A 32 -14.30 5.27 2.68
N PRO A 33 -13.61 4.83 1.62
CA PRO A 33 -14.23 4.50 0.32
C PRO A 33 -15.39 3.50 0.42
N ILE A 34 -15.29 2.52 1.32
CA ILE A 34 -16.35 1.51 1.53
C ILE A 34 -17.68 2.12 1.96
N LEU A 35 -17.69 3.32 2.57
CA LEU A 35 -18.94 3.98 2.97
C LEU A 35 -19.85 4.28 1.77
N PHE A 36 -19.27 4.63 0.62
CA PHE A 36 -20.03 4.89 -0.60
C PHE A 36 -20.65 3.60 -1.15
N ASP A 37 -19.90 2.50 -1.16
CA ASP A 37 -20.45 1.18 -1.52
C ASP A 37 -21.55 0.76 -0.54
N ILE A 38 -21.40 1.01 0.78
CA ILE A 38 -22.43 0.74 1.79
C ILE A 38 -23.70 1.57 1.53
N MET A 39 -23.56 2.87 1.23
CA MET A 39 -24.71 3.74 0.95
C MET A 39 -25.45 3.32 -0.33
N GLU A 40 -24.71 3.00 -1.40
CA GLU A 40 -25.29 2.50 -2.66
C GLU A 40 -25.95 1.13 -2.48
N MET A 41 -25.35 0.26 -1.67
CA MET A 41 -25.93 -1.03 -1.36
C MET A 41 -27.16 -0.84 -0.47
N LEU A 42 -26.99 -0.50 0.81
CA LEU A 42 -28.08 -0.52 1.79
C LEU A 42 -29.19 0.52 1.55
N GLY A 43 -28.89 1.61 0.83
CA GLY A 43 -29.77 2.73 0.58
C GLY A 43 -29.75 3.77 1.72
N LYS A 44 -29.78 5.05 1.35
CA LYS A 44 -29.64 6.20 2.27
C LYS A 44 -30.63 6.15 3.43
N GLU A 45 -31.92 5.94 3.17
CA GLU A 45 -32.96 5.90 4.21
C GLU A 45 -32.72 4.81 5.27
N LYS A 46 -32.17 3.66 4.86
CA LYS A 46 -31.87 2.58 5.80
C LYS A 46 -30.65 2.93 6.65
N VAL A 47 -29.60 3.45 6.02
CA VAL A 47 -28.39 3.91 6.71
C VAL A 47 -28.73 4.99 7.73
N ASP A 48 -29.51 6.00 7.33
CA ASP A 48 -29.92 7.10 8.21
C ASP A 48 -30.70 6.60 9.43
N ARG A 49 -31.61 5.62 9.25
CA ARG A 49 -32.33 5.00 10.37
C ARG A 49 -31.41 4.27 11.34
N ILE A 50 -30.41 3.53 10.85
CA ILE A 50 -29.43 2.84 11.70
C ILE A 50 -28.61 3.86 12.51
N LEU A 51 -28.16 4.94 11.85
CA LEU A 51 -27.38 6.00 12.48
C LEU A 51 -28.19 6.78 13.53
N GLN A 52 -29.46 7.07 13.26
CA GLN A 52 -30.37 7.72 14.21
C GLN A 52 -30.55 6.89 15.50
N ARG A 53 -30.53 5.55 15.38
CA ARG A 53 -30.62 4.63 16.52
C ARG A 53 -29.28 4.36 17.20
N GLN A 54 -28.17 4.87 16.66
CA GLN A 54 -26.81 4.62 17.12
C GLN A 54 -26.40 3.13 17.09
N GLU A 55 -26.95 2.39 16.12
CA GLU A 55 -26.77 0.93 15.98
C GLU A 55 -25.64 0.58 14.98
N GLU A 56 -24.91 1.57 14.46
CA GLU A 56 -23.99 1.38 13.34
C GLU A 56 -22.77 0.50 13.65
N PHE A 57 -22.49 0.21 14.92
CA PHE A 57 -21.40 -0.68 15.35
C PHE A 57 -21.90 -1.99 15.98
N ASP A 58 -23.21 -2.21 15.99
CA ASP A 58 -23.83 -3.31 16.71
C ASP A 58 -23.60 -4.66 16.03
N ARG A 59 -23.49 -5.69 16.87
CA ARG A 59 -23.34 -7.09 16.45
C ARG A 59 -24.73 -7.72 16.30
N VAL A 60 -25.46 -7.26 15.29
CA VAL A 60 -26.76 -7.81 14.89
C VAL A 60 -26.58 -9.12 14.10
N ALA A 61 -27.63 -9.93 14.00
CA ALA A 61 -27.60 -11.13 13.16
C ALA A 61 -27.20 -10.77 11.72
N PRO A 62 -26.30 -11.54 11.05
CA PRO A 62 -25.83 -12.88 11.43
C PRO A 62 -24.44 -12.88 12.12
N PHE A 63 -24.12 -11.90 12.99
CA PHE A 63 -22.80 -11.83 13.61
C PHE A 63 -22.44 -13.11 14.39
N GLY A 64 -21.33 -13.77 14.00
CA GLY A 64 -20.87 -15.02 14.61
C GLY A 64 -21.55 -16.28 14.08
N GLU A 65 -22.54 -16.16 13.20
CA GLU A 65 -23.28 -17.27 12.59
C GLU A 65 -22.81 -17.49 11.14
N GLU A 66 -22.79 -18.75 10.71
CA GLU A 66 -22.53 -19.06 9.30
C GLU A 66 -23.74 -18.68 8.45
N VAL A 67 -23.48 -17.95 7.37
CA VAL A 67 -24.51 -17.47 6.46
C VAL A 67 -24.08 -17.66 5.02
N GLU A 68 -25.04 -18.02 4.16
CA GLU A 68 -24.86 -18.08 2.71
C GLU A 68 -25.29 -16.75 2.08
N VAL A 69 -24.42 -16.14 1.28
CA VAL A 69 -24.66 -14.85 0.62
C VAL A 69 -24.11 -14.83 -0.80
N THR A 70 -24.71 -14.03 -1.67
CA THR A 70 -24.21 -13.77 -3.03
C THR A 70 -23.44 -12.46 -3.07
N ILE A 71 -22.24 -12.47 -3.65
CA ILE A 71 -21.40 -11.29 -3.81
C ILE A 71 -21.97 -10.40 -4.92
N GLU A 72 -22.16 -9.11 -4.62
CA GLU A 72 -22.72 -8.12 -5.55
C GLU A 72 -21.63 -7.35 -6.31
N ARG A 73 -20.52 -7.03 -5.65
CA ARG A 73 -19.45 -6.18 -6.20
C ARG A 73 -18.13 -6.35 -5.45
N LEU A 74 -17.06 -5.76 -5.98
CA LEU A 74 -15.80 -5.59 -5.26
C LEU A 74 -15.72 -4.21 -4.61
N SER A 75 -15.13 -4.17 -3.42
CA SER A 75 -14.71 -2.93 -2.76
C SER A 75 -13.47 -2.34 -3.43
N ALA A 76 -13.11 -1.11 -3.06
CA ALA A 76 -11.87 -0.47 -3.52
C ALA A 76 -10.60 -1.27 -3.14
N HIS A 77 -10.66 -2.14 -2.14
CA HIS A 77 -9.54 -2.97 -1.71
C HIS A 77 -9.54 -4.37 -2.33
N GLY A 78 -10.53 -4.69 -3.17
CA GLY A 78 -10.62 -5.98 -3.84
C GLY A 78 -11.36 -7.07 -3.07
N ASP A 79 -11.91 -6.77 -1.90
CA ASP A 79 -12.79 -7.70 -1.18
C ASP A 79 -14.18 -7.72 -1.81
N GLY A 80 -14.81 -8.90 -1.85
CA GLY A 80 -16.20 -9.06 -2.25
C GLY A 80 -17.14 -8.43 -1.23
N LEU A 81 -18.19 -7.77 -1.72
CA LEU A 81 -19.23 -7.14 -0.92
C LEU A 81 -20.57 -7.83 -1.15
N ALA A 82 -21.25 -8.20 -0.07
CA ALA A 82 -22.60 -8.74 -0.09
C ALA A 82 -23.47 -8.05 0.96
N ARG A 83 -24.79 -8.06 0.78
CA ARG A 83 -25.72 -7.69 1.86
C ARG A 83 -25.83 -8.84 2.85
N SER A 84 -25.94 -8.50 4.12
CA SER A 84 -26.46 -9.43 5.14
C SER A 84 -27.90 -9.86 4.78
N PRO A 85 -28.38 -11.03 5.25
CA PRO A 85 -29.76 -11.48 5.00
C PRO A 85 -30.83 -10.51 5.51
N MET A 86 -30.55 -9.79 6.60
CA MET A 86 -31.42 -8.74 7.14
C MET A 86 -31.35 -7.45 6.31
N GLY A 87 -30.36 -7.34 5.42
CA GLY A 87 -30.16 -6.23 4.51
C GLY A 87 -29.80 -4.92 5.21
N ASP A 88 -29.28 -4.96 6.44
CA ASP A 88 -28.98 -3.81 7.29
C ASP A 88 -27.48 -3.64 7.55
N ARG A 89 -26.66 -4.64 7.24
CA ARG A 89 -25.19 -4.58 7.20
C ARG A 89 -24.65 -5.07 5.86
N VAL A 90 -23.49 -4.56 5.47
CA VAL A 90 -22.66 -5.13 4.38
C VAL A 90 -21.71 -6.18 4.97
N LEU A 91 -21.46 -7.25 4.24
CA LEU A 91 -20.46 -8.28 4.55
C LEU A 91 -19.27 -8.09 3.61
N VAL A 92 -18.08 -7.93 4.19
CA VAL A 92 -16.81 -7.86 3.46
C VAL A 92 -16.19 -9.24 3.47
N VAL A 93 -16.04 -9.82 2.28
CA VAL A 93 -15.64 -11.21 2.05
C VAL A 93 -14.35 -11.25 1.23
N PRO A 94 -13.19 -11.47 1.87
CA PRO A 94 -11.92 -11.62 1.17
C PRO A 94 -11.96 -12.76 0.16
N PHE A 95 -11.33 -12.56 -0.99
CA PHE A 95 -11.14 -13.54 -2.07
C PHE A 95 -12.42 -14.04 -2.75
N ALA A 96 -13.60 -13.51 -2.43
CA ALA A 96 -14.85 -13.80 -3.11
C ALA A 96 -15.11 -12.74 -4.19
N LEU A 97 -15.61 -13.18 -5.35
CA LEU A 97 -15.81 -12.33 -6.53
C LEU A 97 -17.31 -12.15 -6.84
N PRO A 98 -17.69 -11.10 -7.57
CA PRO A 98 -19.10 -10.85 -7.94
C PRO A 98 -19.74 -12.07 -8.59
N GLU A 99 -21.05 -12.26 -8.33
CA GLU A 99 -21.89 -13.38 -8.80
C GLU A 99 -21.67 -14.71 -8.07
N GLU A 100 -20.65 -14.81 -7.23
CA GLU A 100 -20.41 -16.02 -6.42
C GLU A 100 -21.34 -16.07 -5.21
N THR A 101 -21.86 -17.25 -4.93
CA THR A 101 -22.57 -17.56 -3.68
C THR A 101 -21.64 -18.32 -2.76
N VAL A 102 -21.42 -17.76 -1.57
CA VAL A 102 -20.41 -18.21 -0.61
C VAL A 102 -20.98 -18.35 0.79
N ARG A 103 -20.41 -19.28 1.56
CA ARG A 103 -20.64 -19.39 3.01
C ARG A 103 -19.59 -18.61 3.75
N VAL A 104 -20.02 -17.75 4.66
CA VAL A 104 -19.14 -16.86 5.41
C VAL A 104 -19.54 -16.83 6.88
N VAL A 105 -18.58 -16.51 7.75
CA VAL A 105 -18.83 -16.26 9.17
C VAL A 105 -18.33 -14.84 9.51
N PRO A 106 -19.21 -13.91 9.91
CA PRO A 106 -18.80 -12.62 10.40
C PRO A 106 -18.04 -12.74 11.73
N TYR A 107 -16.86 -12.13 11.83
CA TYR A 107 -16.02 -12.20 13.03
C TYR A 107 -15.63 -10.81 13.58
N GLY A 108 -15.67 -9.77 12.75
CA GLY A 108 -15.37 -8.39 13.12
C GLY A 108 -16.51 -7.47 12.76
N ALA A 109 -16.93 -6.59 13.68
CA ALA A 109 -17.98 -5.61 13.42
C ALA A 109 -17.37 -4.21 13.40
N GLU A 110 -17.58 -3.53 12.28
CA GLU A 110 -17.12 -2.19 11.95
C GLU A 110 -18.36 -1.29 11.70
N ARG A 111 -18.16 -0.01 11.33
CA ARG A 111 -19.28 0.91 11.08
C ARG A 111 -20.10 0.46 9.86
N LEU A 112 -21.32 -0.03 10.07
CA LEU A 112 -22.30 -0.48 9.07
C LEU A 112 -21.93 -1.76 8.27
N TYR A 113 -20.82 -2.42 8.60
CA TYR A 113 -20.40 -3.65 7.92
C TYR A 113 -19.69 -4.63 8.84
N PHE A 114 -19.63 -5.89 8.41
CA PHE A 114 -18.89 -6.94 9.08
C PHE A 114 -17.72 -7.44 8.23
N LYS A 115 -16.57 -7.66 8.88
CA LYS A 115 -15.48 -8.47 8.35
C LYS A 115 -15.84 -9.94 8.49
N THR A 116 -15.68 -10.70 7.41
CA THR A 116 -16.08 -12.10 7.37
C THR A 116 -14.92 -13.02 7.00
N ARG A 117 -15.01 -14.26 7.46
CA ARG A 117 -14.15 -15.35 7.01
C ARG A 117 -14.90 -16.16 5.98
N LEU A 118 -14.31 -16.34 4.80
CA LEU A 118 -14.80 -17.27 3.79
C LEU A 118 -14.68 -18.71 4.32
N VAL A 119 -15.80 -19.45 4.33
CA VAL A 119 -15.86 -20.86 4.74
C VAL A 119 -15.77 -21.75 3.51
N SER A 120 -16.64 -21.54 2.53
CA SER A 120 -16.65 -22.29 1.29
C SER A 120 -17.39 -21.52 0.18
N ARG A 121 -17.08 -21.86 -1.08
CA ARG A 121 -17.86 -21.43 -2.25
C ARG A 121 -18.96 -22.47 -2.48
N VAL A 122 -20.19 -22.01 -2.69
CA VAL A 122 -21.38 -22.88 -2.79
C VAL A 122 -21.81 -23.02 -4.25
N LYS A 123 -22.09 -21.90 -4.92
CA LYS A 123 -22.63 -21.83 -6.29
C LYS A 123 -22.13 -20.59 -7.01
N GLY A 124 -22.18 -20.61 -8.34
CA GLY A 124 -21.73 -19.50 -9.18
C GLY A 124 -20.20 -19.50 -9.31
N GLN A 125 -19.73 -19.45 -10.55
CA GLN A 125 -18.35 -19.17 -10.88
C GLN A 125 -18.36 -17.79 -11.53
N SER A 126 -17.74 -16.81 -10.87
CA SER A 126 -17.58 -15.48 -11.47
C SER A 126 -16.84 -15.63 -12.80
N SER A 127 -17.27 -14.91 -13.84
CA SER A 127 -16.50 -14.80 -15.09
C SER A 127 -15.10 -14.22 -14.88
N LEU A 128 -14.88 -13.54 -13.74
CA LEU A 128 -13.59 -13.01 -13.32
C LEU A 128 -12.68 -14.04 -12.66
N ARG A 129 -13.17 -15.25 -12.32
CA ARG A 129 -12.38 -16.25 -11.59
C ARG A 129 -11.74 -17.27 -12.53
N ASP A 130 -10.42 -17.34 -12.45
CA ASP A 130 -9.59 -18.43 -12.93
C ASP A 130 -8.55 -18.81 -11.86
N ASP A 131 -8.85 -19.85 -11.09
CA ASP A 131 -7.97 -20.31 -10.01
C ASP A 131 -6.67 -20.96 -10.57
N SER A 132 -6.58 -21.28 -11.88
CA SER A 132 -5.34 -21.81 -12.49
C SER A 132 -4.24 -20.75 -12.61
N LEU A 133 -4.59 -19.46 -12.50
CA LEU A 133 -3.66 -18.33 -12.49
C LEU A 133 -2.92 -18.17 -11.15
N VAL A 134 -3.41 -18.83 -10.10
CA VAL A 134 -2.84 -18.70 -8.75
C VAL A 134 -1.49 -19.39 -8.68
N GLN A 135 -0.43 -18.59 -8.49
CA GLN A 135 0.95 -19.07 -8.42
C GLN A 135 1.46 -19.21 -6.99
N CYS A 136 0.76 -18.63 -6.01
CA CYS A 136 1.15 -18.68 -4.61
C CYS A 136 0.31 -19.70 -3.83
N ARG A 137 0.97 -20.70 -3.24
CA ARG A 137 0.32 -21.71 -2.39
C ARG A 137 -0.35 -21.14 -1.13
N TYR A 138 0.03 -19.92 -0.72
CA TYR A 138 -0.57 -19.21 0.44
C TYR A 138 -1.68 -18.23 0.03
N PHE A 139 -1.98 -18.10 -1.27
CA PHE A 139 -3.08 -17.26 -1.73
C PHE A 139 -4.41 -17.70 -1.10
N GLY A 140 -5.27 -16.75 -0.76
CA GLY A 140 -6.51 -17.02 0.01
C GLY A 140 -6.31 -17.11 1.53
N GLN A 141 -5.07 -17.24 2.00
CA GLN A 141 -4.72 -17.21 3.41
C GLN A 141 -3.89 -15.97 3.76
N CYS A 142 -2.91 -15.62 2.91
CA CYS A 142 -2.00 -14.49 3.11
C CYS A 142 -2.65 -13.17 2.69
N GLY A 143 -2.50 -12.13 3.52
CA GLY A 143 -3.02 -10.79 3.21
C GLY A 143 -2.21 -10.01 2.15
N GLY A 144 -1.16 -10.60 1.58
CA GLY A 144 -0.24 -9.92 0.67
C GLY A 144 -0.69 -9.77 -0.78
N CYS A 145 -1.64 -10.59 -1.26
CA CYS A 145 -2.13 -10.57 -2.64
C CYS A 145 -3.63 -10.77 -2.67
N GLN A 146 -4.36 -9.95 -3.45
CA GLN A 146 -5.83 -9.95 -3.50
C GLN A 146 -6.39 -10.60 -4.78
N TYR A 147 -5.67 -10.52 -5.89
CA TYR A 147 -6.24 -10.74 -7.23
C TYR A 147 -5.62 -11.90 -8.04
N GLN A 148 -4.85 -12.82 -7.45
CA GLN A 148 -4.15 -13.84 -8.25
C GLN A 148 -5.09 -14.73 -9.08
N MET A 149 -6.34 -14.91 -8.65
CA MET A 149 -7.37 -15.65 -9.38
C MET A 149 -8.09 -14.83 -10.46
N ILE A 150 -7.73 -13.56 -10.67
CA ILE A 150 -8.36 -12.68 -11.66
C ILE A 150 -7.40 -12.50 -12.84
N PRO A 151 -7.84 -12.69 -14.10
CA PRO A 151 -7.03 -12.39 -15.27
C PRO A 151 -6.43 -10.98 -15.22
N TYR A 152 -5.15 -10.83 -15.58
CA TYR A 152 -4.42 -9.58 -15.32
C TYR A 152 -5.08 -8.34 -15.94
N GLU A 153 -5.59 -8.44 -17.16
CA GLU A 153 -6.34 -7.36 -17.83
C GLU A 153 -7.57 -6.91 -17.03
N GLN A 154 -8.26 -7.84 -16.39
CA GLN A 154 -9.40 -7.52 -15.53
C GLN A 154 -8.94 -6.82 -14.24
N GLN A 155 -7.76 -7.17 -13.71
CA GLN A 155 -7.17 -6.44 -12.57
C GLN A 155 -6.89 -4.97 -12.94
N LEU A 156 -6.41 -4.71 -14.15
CA LEU A 156 -6.18 -3.34 -14.65
C LEU A 156 -7.49 -2.55 -14.72
N GLN A 157 -8.55 -3.16 -15.24
CA GLN A 157 -9.88 -2.54 -15.30
C GLN A 157 -10.46 -2.26 -13.90
N ILE A 158 -10.30 -3.19 -12.96
CA ILE A 158 -10.72 -2.99 -11.56
C ILE A 158 -10.00 -1.77 -10.97
N LYS A 159 -8.67 -1.68 -11.13
CA LYS A 159 -7.88 -0.54 -10.64
C LYS A 159 -8.28 0.79 -11.28
N GLN A 160 -8.51 0.79 -12.59
CA GLN A 160 -9.02 1.97 -13.30
C GLN A 160 -10.36 2.44 -12.70
N ASN A 161 -11.26 1.51 -12.40
CA ASN A 161 -12.56 1.82 -11.81
C ASN A 161 -12.45 2.34 -10.37
N VAL A 162 -11.45 1.91 -9.59
CA VAL A 162 -11.17 2.51 -8.27
C VAL A 162 -10.84 4.00 -8.41
N VAL A 163 -9.98 4.37 -9.36
CA VAL A 163 -9.63 5.79 -9.61
C VAL A 163 -10.86 6.58 -10.09
N ARG A 164 -11.67 6.02 -10.99
CA ARG A 164 -12.92 6.66 -11.44
C ARG A 164 -13.88 6.94 -10.28
N LYS A 165 -14.09 5.93 -9.42
CA LYS A 165 -14.91 6.07 -8.21
C LYS A 165 -14.33 7.12 -7.26
N ALA A 166 -13.00 7.17 -7.12
CA ALA A 166 -12.35 8.16 -6.26
C ALA A 166 -12.64 9.58 -6.73
N PHE A 167 -12.49 9.89 -8.02
CA PHE A 167 -12.86 11.21 -8.56
C PHE A 167 -14.35 11.50 -8.37
N LYS A 168 -15.22 10.53 -8.68
CA LYS A 168 -16.68 10.68 -8.53
C LYS A 168 -17.10 11.04 -7.10
N HIS A 169 -16.45 10.46 -6.08
CA HIS A 169 -16.90 10.58 -4.69
C HIS A 169 -16.12 11.60 -3.85
N PHE A 170 -14.87 11.93 -4.21
CA PHE A 170 -14.00 12.76 -3.37
C PHE A 170 -13.56 14.07 -4.02
N SER A 171 -13.69 14.24 -5.34
CA SER A 171 -13.20 15.48 -6.00
C SER A 171 -14.02 16.72 -5.66
N ASN A 172 -15.31 16.55 -5.34
CA ASN A 172 -16.30 17.65 -5.26
C ASN A 172 -16.35 18.53 -6.53
N LEU A 173 -15.86 18.02 -7.65
CA LEU A 173 -15.91 18.69 -8.94
C LEU A 173 -17.15 18.25 -9.71
N ASP A 174 -17.68 19.14 -10.52
CA ASP A 174 -18.69 18.75 -11.51
C ASP A 174 -18.12 17.71 -12.47
N SER A 175 -18.92 16.71 -12.83
CA SER A 175 -18.46 15.58 -13.63
C SER A 175 -17.89 15.96 -14.99
N PHE A 176 -18.29 17.11 -15.55
CA PHE A 176 -17.76 17.62 -16.82
C PHE A 176 -16.36 18.22 -16.70
N LEU A 177 -15.91 18.58 -15.49
CA LEU A 177 -14.56 19.09 -15.21
C LEU A 177 -13.56 17.97 -14.98
N VAL A 178 -14.04 16.76 -14.65
CA VAL A 178 -13.19 15.60 -14.42
C VAL A 178 -12.92 14.92 -15.77
N PRO A 179 -11.68 14.92 -16.27
CA PRO A 179 -11.35 14.22 -17.51
C PRO A 179 -11.48 12.71 -17.34
N ASP A 180 -11.64 12.00 -18.46
CA ASP A 180 -11.69 10.54 -18.44
C ASP A 180 -10.42 9.94 -17.84
N VAL A 181 -10.62 8.98 -16.94
CA VAL A 181 -9.54 8.17 -16.38
C VAL A 181 -9.04 7.22 -17.47
N LEU A 182 -7.80 7.45 -17.91
CA LEU A 182 -7.13 6.64 -18.93
C LEU A 182 -6.93 5.18 -18.49
N PRO A 183 -6.73 4.24 -19.43
CA PRO A 183 -6.43 2.84 -19.12
C PRO A 183 -5.25 2.69 -18.15
N THR A 184 -5.37 1.75 -17.21
CA THR A 184 -4.26 1.44 -16.29
C THR A 184 -3.13 0.77 -17.05
N VAL A 185 -1.92 1.32 -16.91
CA VAL A 185 -0.71 0.78 -17.53
C VAL A 185 -0.26 -0.49 -16.81
N ALA A 186 -0.02 -1.54 -17.59
CA ALA A 186 0.45 -2.84 -17.11
C ALA A 186 1.89 -2.79 -16.57
N SER A 187 2.16 -3.55 -15.52
CA SER A 187 3.52 -3.85 -15.07
C SER A 187 4.17 -4.83 -16.05
N PRO A 188 5.44 -4.61 -16.47
CA PRO A 188 6.14 -5.58 -17.31
C PRO A 188 6.27 -6.97 -16.67
N LEU A 189 6.33 -7.02 -15.33
CA LEU A 189 6.34 -8.25 -14.55
C LEU A 189 5.14 -8.32 -13.62
N THR A 190 4.45 -9.47 -13.60
CA THR A 190 3.32 -9.76 -12.69
C THR A 190 3.73 -10.61 -11.48
N MET A 191 4.88 -11.30 -11.57
CA MET A 191 5.54 -12.04 -10.50
C MET A 191 7.01 -11.64 -10.45
N HIS A 192 7.70 -12.00 -9.36
CA HIS A 192 9.13 -11.70 -9.16
C HIS A 192 9.53 -10.23 -9.30
N TYR A 193 8.60 -9.31 -9.16
CA TYR A 193 8.84 -7.88 -9.36
C TYR A 193 9.28 -7.17 -8.07
N ARG A 194 8.99 -7.75 -6.90
CA ARG A 194 9.08 -7.08 -5.61
C ARG A 194 10.47 -7.18 -5.01
N THR A 195 11.20 -6.07 -4.99
CA THR A 195 12.60 -5.96 -4.51
C THR A 195 12.74 -5.79 -3.00
N LYS A 196 11.63 -5.67 -2.26
CA LYS A 196 11.62 -5.59 -0.78
C LYS A 196 10.49 -6.41 -0.19
N LEU A 197 10.85 -7.37 0.64
CA LEU A 197 9.92 -8.05 1.55
C LEU A 197 10.24 -7.68 2.99
N THR A 198 9.19 -7.57 3.79
CA THR A 198 9.30 -7.30 5.23
C THR A 198 8.46 -8.29 6.04
N PRO A 199 8.72 -9.61 5.94
CA PRO A 199 8.04 -10.57 6.78
C PRO A 199 8.33 -10.29 8.26
N HIS A 200 7.45 -10.72 9.14
CA HIS A 200 7.55 -10.50 10.56
C HIS A 200 7.15 -11.75 11.32
N PHE A 201 7.44 -11.75 12.61
CA PHE A 201 6.99 -12.77 13.54
C PHE A 201 6.58 -12.14 14.85
N ASP A 202 5.63 -12.79 15.53
CA ASP A 202 5.26 -12.45 16.90
C ASP A 202 5.86 -13.45 17.87
N LEU A 203 6.52 -12.96 18.93
CA LEU A 203 6.93 -13.86 20.01
C LEU A 203 5.70 -14.33 20.81
N PRO A 204 5.52 -15.65 20.98
CA PRO A 204 4.53 -16.21 21.88
C PRO A 204 4.70 -15.67 23.30
N PRO A 205 3.62 -15.52 24.09
CA PRO A 205 3.70 -15.00 25.45
C PRO A 205 4.71 -15.73 26.37
N ALA A 206 4.97 -17.01 26.10
CA ALA A 206 5.94 -17.83 26.81
C ALA A 206 7.41 -17.41 26.57
N LEU A 207 7.72 -16.80 25.41
CA LEU A 207 9.06 -16.32 25.05
C LEU A 207 9.28 -14.83 25.39
N ARG A 208 8.24 -14.12 25.83
CA ARG A 208 8.35 -12.67 26.13
C ARG A 208 9.04 -12.44 27.47
N ARG A 209 10.08 -11.61 27.46
CA ARG A 209 10.87 -11.25 28.65
C ARG A 209 9.95 -10.69 29.75
N GLY A 210 9.89 -11.37 30.90
CA GLY A 210 9.06 -10.99 32.06
C GLY A 210 7.96 -11.99 32.45
N LYS A 211 7.70 -13.02 31.64
CA LYS A 211 6.90 -14.19 32.02
C LYS A 211 7.80 -15.43 32.01
N LYS A 212 8.49 -15.69 33.12
CA LYS A 212 9.19 -16.97 33.29
C LYS A 212 8.13 -18.06 33.50
N ASN A 213 7.83 -18.83 32.45
CA ASN A 213 7.37 -20.19 32.65
C ASN A 213 8.63 -21.06 32.60
N GLU A 214 9.04 -21.59 33.74
CA GLU A 214 10.25 -22.43 33.85
C GLU A 214 10.06 -23.82 33.17
N ASP A 215 8.83 -24.16 32.78
CA ASP A 215 8.44 -25.46 32.20
C ASP A 215 8.16 -25.43 30.68
N VAL A 216 8.63 -24.43 29.95
CA VAL A 216 8.37 -24.32 28.51
C VAL A 216 9.53 -24.90 27.70
N ASP A 217 9.27 -26.00 27.00
CA ASP A 217 10.17 -26.52 25.98
C ASP A 217 10.26 -25.53 24.81
N LEU A 218 11.34 -24.75 24.81
CA LEU A 218 11.63 -23.74 23.80
C LEU A 218 11.80 -24.36 22.41
N ALA A 219 12.23 -25.62 22.31
CA ALA A 219 12.42 -26.32 21.05
C ALA A 219 11.09 -26.78 20.42
N ALA A 220 10.03 -26.93 21.23
CA ALA A 220 8.70 -27.32 20.76
C ALA A 220 7.84 -26.13 20.31
N ILE A 221 8.25 -24.88 20.57
CA ILE A 221 7.49 -23.69 20.19
C ILE A 221 7.77 -23.34 18.72
N SER A 222 6.82 -23.67 17.85
CA SER A 222 6.80 -23.11 16.50
C SER A 222 6.44 -21.63 16.53
N VAL A 223 7.31 -20.79 15.99
CA VAL A 223 7.06 -19.36 15.74
C VAL A 223 6.85 -19.17 14.24
N PRO A 224 5.64 -18.79 13.79
CA PRO A 224 5.39 -18.45 12.40
C PRO A 224 6.18 -17.21 12.00
N ILE A 225 6.84 -17.26 10.85
CA ILE A 225 7.58 -16.14 10.24
C ILE A 225 7.00 -15.92 8.85
N GLY A 226 6.48 -14.71 8.60
CA GLY A 226 5.86 -14.42 7.32
C GLY A 226 5.01 -13.15 7.34
N PHE A 227 3.77 -13.24 6.86
CA PHE A 227 2.87 -12.09 6.78
C PHE A 227 1.56 -12.36 7.51
N ASP A 228 0.79 -11.31 7.77
CA ASP A 228 -0.51 -11.43 8.41
C ASP A 228 -1.50 -12.21 7.52
N GLY A 229 -2.21 -13.15 8.14
CA GLY A 229 -3.30 -13.85 7.51
C GLY A 229 -4.48 -12.91 7.22
N ALA A 230 -5.06 -13.03 6.03
CA ALA A 230 -6.08 -12.13 5.49
C ALA A 230 -7.34 -12.00 6.36
N SER A 231 -7.70 -13.05 7.10
CA SER A 231 -8.87 -13.05 8.00
C SER A 231 -8.51 -13.25 9.48
N THR A 232 -7.33 -13.76 9.80
CA THR A 232 -6.93 -14.08 11.18
C THR A 232 -6.25 -12.90 11.87
N GLY A 233 -5.61 -12.00 11.12
CA GLY A 233 -4.75 -10.94 11.66
C GLY A 233 -3.58 -11.47 12.48
N ARG A 234 -3.21 -12.75 12.29
CA ARG A 234 -2.05 -13.39 12.91
C ARG A 234 -1.01 -13.69 11.83
N VAL A 235 0.25 -13.64 12.22
CA VAL A 235 1.36 -14.06 11.35
C VAL A 235 1.16 -15.51 10.93
N MET A 236 1.30 -15.74 9.64
CA MET A 236 1.35 -17.08 9.06
C MET A 236 2.77 -17.38 8.61
N ASP A 237 3.13 -18.66 8.72
CA ASP A 237 4.41 -19.16 8.25
C ASP A 237 4.38 -19.28 6.74
N ILE A 238 5.40 -18.75 6.06
CA ILE A 238 5.59 -18.93 4.61
C ILE A 238 7.04 -19.33 4.34
N GLU A 239 7.26 -20.08 3.27
CA GLU A 239 8.61 -20.50 2.86
C GLU A 239 9.07 -19.76 1.59
N GLU A 240 8.14 -19.13 0.89
CA GLU A 240 8.39 -18.40 -0.35
C GLU A 240 7.34 -17.28 -0.56
N CYS A 241 7.66 -16.35 -1.45
CA CYS A 241 6.75 -15.32 -1.91
C CYS A 241 6.95 -15.11 -3.43
N PRO A 242 6.06 -15.64 -4.29
CA PRO A 242 6.23 -15.58 -5.76
C PRO A 242 6.30 -14.17 -6.35
N ILE A 243 5.76 -13.15 -5.66
CA ILE A 243 5.90 -11.75 -6.09
C ILE A 243 7.27 -11.17 -5.74
N GLY A 244 7.99 -11.75 -4.77
CA GLY A 244 9.37 -11.41 -4.42
C GLY A 244 10.34 -11.87 -5.51
N THR A 245 11.44 -11.14 -5.70
CA THR A 245 12.46 -11.50 -6.70
C THR A 245 13.04 -12.90 -6.44
N ALA A 246 13.61 -13.53 -7.46
CA ALA A 246 14.27 -14.81 -7.33
C ALA A 246 15.41 -14.76 -6.28
N THR A 247 16.17 -13.65 -6.25
CA THR A 247 17.23 -13.38 -5.28
C THR A 247 16.70 -13.40 -3.85
N ILE A 248 15.55 -12.77 -3.59
CA ILE A 248 14.91 -12.81 -2.27
C ILE A 248 14.45 -14.23 -1.92
N ASN A 249 13.75 -14.91 -2.82
CA ASN A 249 13.26 -16.27 -2.55
C ASN A 249 14.38 -17.28 -2.31
N ALA A 250 15.54 -17.10 -2.95
CA ALA A 250 16.72 -17.94 -2.70
C ALA A 250 17.29 -17.75 -1.28
N ALA A 251 17.25 -16.53 -0.73
CA ALA A 251 17.80 -16.24 0.61
C ALA A 251 16.80 -16.49 1.76
N LEU A 252 15.50 -16.48 1.46
CA LEU A 252 14.42 -16.50 2.45
C LEU A 252 14.49 -17.70 3.41
N PRO A 253 14.73 -18.96 2.95
CA PRO A 253 14.85 -20.11 3.84
C PRO A 253 16.00 -20.00 4.84
N ASP A 254 17.17 -19.54 4.39
CA ASP A 254 18.36 -19.40 5.23
C ASP A 254 18.18 -18.32 6.29
N GLU A 255 17.59 -17.18 5.91
CA GLU A 255 17.27 -16.11 6.87
C GLU A 255 16.26 -16.58 7.93
N TYR A 256 15.26 -17.36 7.53
CA TYR A 256 14.28 -17.90 8.48
C TYR A 256 14.92 -18.93 9.41
N ALA A 257 15.81 -19.77 8.90
CA ALA A 257 16.57 -20.71 9.72
C ALA A 257 17.44 -19.98 10.77
N LYS A 258 18.11 -18.87 10.38
CA LYS A 258 18.88 -18.02 11.30
C LYS A 258 17.99 -17.42 12.40
N ILE A 259 16.80 -16.92 12.05
CA ILE A 259 15.86 -16.36 13.04
C ILE A 259 15.40 -17.43 14.00
N ARG A 260 15.03 -18.62 13.50
CA ARG A 260 14.57 -19.74 14.33
C ARG A 260 15.66 -20.20 15.30
N SER A 261 16.92 -20.27 14.87
CA SER A 261 18.03 -20.69 15.74
C SER A 261 18.36 -19.67 16.84
N HIS A 262 18.06 -18.38 16.62
CA HIS A 262 18.29 -17.31 17.60
C HIS A 262 16.99 -16.78 18.23
N ILE A 263 15.87 -17.50 18.10
CA ILE A 263 14.54 -17.00 18.50
C ILE A 263 14.46 -16.62 19.98
N ALA A 264 15.21 -17.33 20.83
CA ALA A 264 15.28 -17.09 22.27
C ALA A 264 16.01 -15.77 22.65
N GLU A 265 16.78 -15.19 21.73
CA GLU A 265 17.51 -13.93 21.95
C GLU A 265 16.61 -12.70 21.75
N TYR A 266 15.51 -12.86 21.01
CA TYR A 266 14.57 -11.79 20.75
C TYR A 266 13.74 -11.46 22.00
N LYS A 267 13.60 -10.17 22.29
CA LYS A 267 12.77 -9.68 23.41
C LYS A 267 11.30 -9.53 23.04
N ASN A 268 11.04 -9.23 21.77
CA ASN A 268 9.74 -9.00 21.16
C ASN A 268 9.72 -9.62 19.76
N GLY A 269 8.54 -9.68 19.14
CA GLY A 269 8.46 -9.92 17.70
C GLY A 269 9.24 -8.88 16.91
N ALA A 270 9.67 -9.23 15.70
CA ALA A 270 10.47 -8.36 14.85
C ALA A 270 9.99 -8.42 13.40
N THR A 271 10.31 -7.35 12.66
CA THR A 271 10.20 -7.29 11.20
C THR A 271 11.56 -7.58 10.61
N VAL A 272 11.60 -8.50 9.65
CA VAL A 272 12.80 -8.97 8.95
C VAL A 272 12.85 -8.25 7.61
N LEU A 273 13.92 -7.53 7.31
CA LEU A 273 14.12 -6.92 6.01
C LEU A 273 14.77 -7.93 5.06
N LEU A 274 14.22 -8.08 3.85
CA LEU A 274 14.92 -8.68 2.72
C LEU A 274 14.83 -7.70 1.54
N ARG A 275 15.96 -7.09 1.18
CA ARG A 275 16.06 -6.15 0.06
C ARG A 275 16.96 -6.72 -1.03
N ASP A 276 16.43 -6.89 -2.23
CA ASP A 276 17.21 -7.16 -3.45
C ASP A 276 18.00 -5.90 -3.82
N SER A 277 19.31 -6.04 -3.96
CA SER A 277 20.25 -4.97 -4.27
C SER A 277 21.26 -5.48 -5.29
N LEU A 278 21.70 -4.61 -6.21
CA LEU A 278 22.95 -4.87 -6.92
C LEU A 278 24.09 -5.05 -5.91
N LYS A 279 25.01 -5.97 -6.20
CA LYS A 279 26.11 -6.30 -5.26
C LYS A 279 27.01 -5.10 -4.94
N ASN A 280 27.26 -4.25 -5.94
CA ASN A 280 28.10 -3.06 -5.85
C ASN A 280 27.78 -2.13 -7.05
N PRO A 281 28.23 -0.86 -7.02
CA PRO A 281 27.93 0.10 -8.08
C PRO A 281 28.86 -0.01 -9.30
N GLU A 282 29.77 -0.99 -9.35
CA GLU A 282 30.76 -1.07 -10.42
C GLU A 282 30.12 -1.36 -11.79
N PRO A 283 30.62 -0.76 -12.90
CA PRO A 283 30.04 -0.92 -14.22
C PRO A 283 29.83 -2.36 -14.67
N GLU A 284 30.75 -3.28 -14.32
CA GLU A 284 30.63 -4.70 -14.65
C GLU A 284 29.45 -5.38 -13.94
N THR A 285 29.29 -5.09 -12.64
CA THR A 285 28.17 -5.60 -11.82
C THR A 285 26.85 -5.04 -12.31
N VAL A 286 26.81 -3.75 -12.63
CA VAL A 286 25.63 -3.05 -13.18
C VAL A 286 25.26 -3.66 -14.54
N ALA A 287 26.24 -3.91 -15.41
CA ALA A 287 26.01 -4.51 -16.73
C ALA A 287 25.48 -5.94 -16.66
N LYS A 288 25.98 -6.75 -15.71
CA LYS A 288 25.52 -8.12 -15.46
C LYS A 288 24.26 -8.20 -14.60
N GLN A 289 23.85 -7.09 -13.98
CA GLN A 289 22.77 -7.01 -13.00
C GLN A 289 22.88 -8.05 -11.88
N GLU A 290 24.10 -8.30 -11.39
CA GLU A 290 24.31 -9.25 -10.30
C GLU A 290 23.76 -8.70 -8.98
N SER A 291 22.82 -9.42 -8.38
CA SER A 291 22.12 -9.01 -7.16
C SER A 291 22.44 -9.89 -5.94
N MET A 292 22.14 -9.36 -4.77
CA MET A 292 22.21 -10.04 -3.47
C MET A 292 21.07 -9.54 -2.56
N VAL A 293 20.79 -10.30 -1.50
CA VAL A 293 19.87 -9.86 -0.45
C VAL A 293 20.62 -9.13 0.65
N VAL A 294 20.09 -7.98 1.04
CA VAL A 294 20.53 -7.19 2.19
C VAL A 294 19.45 -7.22 3.27
N THR A 295 19.85 -7.55 4.50
CA THR A 295 18.95 -7.69 5.65
C THR A 295 19.19 -6.64 6.75
N ASP A 296 20.36 -6.00 6.77
CA ASP A 296 20.62 -4.84 7.63
C ASP A 296 19.91 -3.60 7.10
N HIS A 297 19.04 -3.02 7.94
CA HIS A 297 18.27 -1.81 7.63
C HIS A 297 19.15 -0.59 7.31
N HIS A 298 20.37 -0.54 7.81
CA HIS A 298 21.28 0.60 7.65
C HIS A 298 22.33 0.38 6.56
N ALA A 299 22.45 -0.82 6.02
CA ALA A 299 23.36 -1.10 4.93
C ALA A 299 22.97 -0.35 3.65
N THR A 300 23.96 0.01 2.85
CA THR A 300 23.76 0.64 1.54
C THR A 300 23.31 -0.40 0.51
N VAL A 301 22.25 -0.09 -0.21
CA VAL A 301 21.75 -0.86 -1.36
C VAL A 301 21.82 -0.05 -2.64
N TYR A 302 21.97 -0.74 -3.75
CA TYR A 302 22.13 -0.18 -5.08
C TYR A 302 21.02 -0.67 -6.02
N GLU A 303 20.41 0.26 -6.74
CA GLU A 303 19.33 -0.02 -7.70
C GLU A 303 19.57 0.77 -8.99
N LEU A 304 19.46 0.11 -10.15
CA LEU A 304 19.54 0.76 -11.45
C LEU A 304 18.14 1.03 -12.00
N VAL A 305 17.83 2.29 -12.32
CA VAL A 305 16.59 2.70 -12.99
C VAL A 305 16.94 3.33 -14.32
N GLY A 306 16.65 2.63 -15.41
CA GLY A 306 17.09 3.04 -16.75
C GLY A 306 18.62 3.09 -16.80
N LYS A 307 19.19 4.30 -16.83
CA LYS A 307 20.64 4.53 -16.79
C LYS A 307 21.12 5.15 -15.47
N THR A 308 20.19 5.46 -14.56
CA THR A 308 20.48 6.17 -13.32
C THR A 308 20.65 5.18 -12.19
N LEU A 309 21.81 5.19 -11.54
CA LEU A 309 22.15 4.33 -10.41
C LEU A 309 21.80 5.03 -9.09
N PHE A 310 21.09 4.35 -8.22
CA PHE A 310 20.68 4.86 -6.91
C PHE A 310 21.38 4.08 -5.80
N SER A 311 21.88 4.81 -4.81
CA SER A 311 22.45 4.32 -3.56
C SER A 311 21.61 4.80 -2.39
N THR A 312 20.97 3.89 -1.65
CA THR A 312 20.06 4.22 -0.54
C THR A 312 20.29 3.30 0.66
N PRO A 313 19.92 3.68 1.90
CA PRO A 313 19.86 2.72 3.00
C PRO A 313 18.78 1.65 2.74
N ALA A 314 19.05 0.37 3.01
CA ALA A 314 18.13 -0.74 2.73
C ALA A 314 16.76 -0.60 3.40
N GLY A 315 16.75 -0.02 4.60
CA GLY A 315 15.55 0.27 5.38
C GLY A 315 14.72 1.42 4.81
N ALA A 316 15.32 2.31 4.01
CA ALA A 316 14.65 3.48 3.45
C ALA A 316 13.58 3.11 2.41
N PHE A 317 12.77 4.10 2.05
CA PHE A 317 11.78 3.96 0.99
C PHE A 317 12.46 4.07 -0.37
N PHE A 318 12.13 3.11 -1.25
CA PHE A 318 12.38 3.16 -2.67
C PHE A 318 11.32 2.28 -3.34
N GLN A 319 10.98 2.56 -4.61
CA GLN A 319 9.94 1.83 -5.31
C GLN A 319 10.24 0.31 -5.30
N ASN A 320 9.24 -0.49 -4.92
CA ASN A 320 9.43 -1.93 -4.71
C ASN A 320 9.28 -2.73 -6.00
N ASN A 321 8.73 -2.17 -7.07
CA ASN A 321 8.63 -2.80 -8.37
C ASN A 321 9.56 -2.05 -9.32
N ARG A 322 10.79 -2.57 -9.51
CA ARG A 322 11.76 -1.93 -10.41
C ARG A 322 11.35 -1.97 -11.88
N SER A 323 10.55 -2.97 -12.28
CA SER A 323 10.18 -3.18 -13.69
C SER A 323 9.25 -2.12 -14.24
N ILE A 324 8.38 -1.53 -13.42
CA ILE A 324 7.42 -0.50 -13.87
C ILE A 324 7.99 0.92 -13.83
N ILE A 325 9.09 1.16 -13.11
CA ILE A 325 9.64 2.52 -12.93
C ILE A 325 9.98 3.18 -14.27
N PRO A 326 10.69 2.54 -15.22
CA PRO A 326 10.97 3.15 -16.51
C PRO A 326 9.70 3.62 -17.23
N THR A 327 8.64 2.79 -17.23
CA THR A 327 7.36 3.14 -17.84
C THR A 327 6.71 4.37 -17.19
N VAL A 328 6.79 4.50 -15.86
CA VAL A 328 6.26 5.68 -15.15
C VAL A 328 7.08 6.92 -15.49
N ILE A 329 8.40 6.82 -15.52
CA ILE A 329 9.29 7.92 -15.87
C ILE A 329 9.05 8.37 -17.31
N ASP A 330 8.97 7.44 -18.26
CA ASP A 330 8.74 7.75 -19.67
C ASP A 330 7.37 8.40 -19.87
N TYR A 331 6.33 7.93 -19.17
CA TYR A 331 5.03 8.58 -19.20
C TYR A 331 5.09 10.04 -18.69
N VAL A 332 5.85 10.31 -17.63
CA VAL A 332 6.07 11.68 -17.14
C VAL A 332 6.80 12.53 -18.18
N LYS A 333 7.87 12.00 -18.79
CA LYS A 333 8.63 12.68 -19.85
C LYS A 333 7.76 13.05 -21.05
N ASP A 334 6.94 12.11 -21.49
CA ASP A 334 6.03 12.31 -22.63
C ASP A 334 5.01 13.42 -22.33
N ARG A 335 4.49 13.49 -21.10
CA ARG A 335 3.52 14.52 -20.70
C ARG A 335 4.12 15.91 -20.64
N VAL A 336 5.33 16.03 -20.10
CA VAL A 336 6.08 17.30 -20.09
C VAL A 336 6.39 17.75 -21.51
N SER A 337 6.78 16.81 -22.39
CA SER A 337 7.22 17.12 -23.75
C SER A 337 6.08 17.43 -24.72
N ALA A 338 4.93 16.77 -24.60
CA ALA A 338 3.83 16.86 -25.57
C ALA A 338 2.98 18.14 -25.44
N ARG A 339 3.10 18.88 -24.34
CA ARG A 339 2.12 19.93 -23.96
C ARG A 339 2.57 21.36 -24.22
N SER A 340 3.77 21.61 -24.77
CA SER A 340 4.20 22.98 -25.05
C SER A 340 5.19 23.09 -26.21
N SER A 341 4.97 24.10 -27.06
CA SER A 341 5.97 24.63 -28.00
C SER A 341 7.13 25.33 -27.28
N ASP A 342 6.92 25.73 -26.02
CA ASP A 342 7.90 26.31 -25.11
C ASP A 342 8.05 25.38 -23.88
N GLN A 343 8.92 24.37 -24.01
CA GLN A 343 9.10 23.33 -23.00
C GLN A 343 9.49 23.94 -21.64
N PRO A 344 8.88 23.50 -20.51
CA PRO A 344 9.31 23.91 -19.18
C PRO A 344 10.80 23.64 -19.01
N LYS A 345 11.54 24.64 -18.53
CA LYS A 345 13.00 24.55 -18.36
C LYS A 345 13.39 24.06 -16.97
N PHE A 346 12.50 24.22 -16.00
CA PHE A 346 12.78 23.96 -14.60
C PHE A 346 11.87 22.87 -14.05
N LEU A 347 12.44 21.97 -13.26
CA LEU A 347 11.70 20.96 -12.51
C LEU A 347 11.85 21.20 -11.01
N VAL A 348 10.74 21.16 -10.29
CA VAL A 348 10.75 21.04 -8.83
C VAL A 348 10.15 19.69 -8.46
N ASP A 349 10.96 18.80 -7.89
CA ASP A 349 10.55 17.51 -7.35
C ASP A 349 10.29 17.65 -5.85
N THR A 350 9.03 17.63 -5.44
CA THR A 350 8.63 17.72 -4.02
C THR A 350 8.39 16.33 -3.45
N TYR A 351 8.78 16.15 -2.19
CA TYR A 351 8.87 14.81 -1.57
C TYR A 351 9.87 13.92 -2.32
N CYS A 352 10.97 14.51 -2.79
CA CYS A 352 11.86 13.86 -3.76
C CYS A 352 12.54 12.60 -3.20
N GLY A 353 12.55 12.40 -1.88
CA GLY A 353 13.21 11.26 -1.24
C GLY A 353 14.67 11.17 -1.65
N SER A 354 15.06 10.04 -2.26
CA SER A 354 16.42 9.81 -2.79
C SER A 354 16.67 10.40 -4.19
N GLY A 355 15.74 11.20 -4.72
CA GLY A 355 15.86 11.89 -6.00
C GLY A 355 15.40 11.08 -7.22
N LEU A 356 14.43 10.18 -7.07
CA LEU A 356 14.01 9.30 -8.19
C LEU A 356 13.58 10.09 -9.43
N PHE A 357 12.57 10.97 -9.28
CA PHE A 357 12.09 11.78 -10.41
C PHE A 357 13.11 12.85 -10.78
N ALA A 358 13.64 13.59 -9.78
CA ALA A 358 14.64 14.62 -10.01
C ALA A 358 15.80 14.15 -10.90
N LEU A 359 16.43 13.02 -10.58
CA LEU A 359 17.62 12.54 -11.27
C LEU A 359 17.31 11.83 -12.60
N THR A 360 16.20 11.10 -12.69
CA THR A 360 15.83 10.41 -13.94
C THR A 360 15.24 11.35 -14.99
N LEU A 361 14.73 12.51 -14.57
CA LEU A 361 14.21 13.57 -15.44
C LEU A 361 15.22 14.70 -15.68
N ALA A 362 16.28 14.83 -14.88
CA ALA A 362 17.31 15.87 -15.05
C ALA A 362 17.83 16.08 -16.48
N PRO A 363 18.02 15.05 -17.32
CA PRO A 363 18.50 15.25 -18.70
C PRO A 363 17.56 16.03 -19.63
N ILE A 364 16.27 16.17 -19.30
CA ILE A 364 15.28 16.88 -20.12
C ILE A 364 14.94 18.28 -19.60
N PHE A 365 15.55 18.71 -18.49
CA PHE A 365 15.37 20.04 -17.92
C PHE A 365 16.70 20.81 -17.92
N HIS A 366 16.61 22.14 -17.94
CA HIS A 366 17.78 23.00 -17.77
C HIS A 366 18.32 22.88 -16.35
N GLU A 367 17.45 23.00 -15.34
CA GLU A 367 17.79 22.83 -13.93
C GLU A 367 16.68 22.12 -13.17
N VAL A 368 17.08 21.38 -12.13
CA VAL A 368 16.17 20.61 -11.27
C VAL A 368 16.43 20.96 -9.81
N ALA A 369 15.36 21.16 -9.04
CA ALA A 369 15.41 21.26 -7.59
C ALA A 369 14.60 20.13 -6.93
N GLY A 370 15.24 19.30 -6.12
CA GLY A 370 14.58 18.34 -5.23
C GLY A 370 14.39 18.91 -3.84
N ILE A 371 13.18 18.81 -3.30
CA ILE A 371 12.83 19.30 -1.97
C ILE A 371 12.27 18.15 -1.12
N GLU A 372 12.87 17.98 0.04
CA GLU A 372 12.51 16.92 1.01
C GLU A 372 12.75 17.44 2.43
N ILE A 373 11.90 17.02 3.38
CA ILE A 373 12.03 17.40 4.79
C ILE A 373 13.05 16.53 5.52
N SER A 374 13.24 15.30 5.05
CA SER A 374 14.22 14.35 5.57
C SER A 374 15.64 14.71 5.11
N ALA A 375 16.46 15.20 6.04
CA ALA A 375 17.87 15.53 5.77
C ALA A 375 18.68 14.32 5.25
N SER A 376 18.45 13.12 5.79
CA SER A 376 19.13 11.90 5.34
C SER A 376 18.74 11.50 3.91
N SER A 377 17.51 11.80 3.50
CA SER A 377 17.06 11.61 2.13
C SER A 377 17.73 12.59 1.17
N ILE A 378 17.90 13.86 1.59
CA ILE A 378 18.65 14.87 0.81
C ILE A 378 20.13 14.48 0.64
N GLU A 379 20.79 14.01 1.69
CA GLU A 379 22.18 13.50 1.59
C GLU A 379 22.29 12.35 0.60
N CYS A 380 21.30 11.44 0.62
CA CYS A 380 21.20 10.34 -0.32
C CYS A 380 20.98 10.84 -1.76
N ALA A 381 20.09 11.82 -1.97
CA ALA A 381 19.84 12.40 -3.28
C ALA A 381 21.06 13.12 -3.86
N LYS A 382 21.82 13.86 -3.04
CA LYS A 382 23.09 14.49 -3.42
C LYS A 382 24.12 13.46 -3.86
N ARG A 383 24.30 12.40 -3.06
CA ARG A 383 25.19 11.29 -3.42
C ARG A 383 24.77 10.62 -4.73
N ASN A 384 23.47 10.47 -4.96
CA ASN A 384 22.96 9.90 -6.20
C ASN A 384 23.20 10.83 -7.40
N ALA A 385 23.15 12.15 -7.24
CA ALA A 385 23.54 13.08 -8.30
C ALA A 385 25.02 12.91 -8.66
N GLU A 386 25.90 12.88 -7.65
CA GLU A 386 27.34 12.64 -7.82
C GLU A 386 27.63 11.30 -8.50
N LEU A 387 26.94 10.23 -8.09
CA LEU A 387 27.10 8.87 -8.64
C LEU A 387 26.74 8.78 -10.13
N ASN A 388 25.96 9.71 -10.65
CA ASN A 388 25.48 9.73 -12.03
C ASN A 388 26.03 10.92 -12.84
N ASP A 389 27.00 11.67 -12.29
CA ASP A 389 27.54 12.89 -12.91
C ASP A 389 26.45 13.92 -13.28
N ILE A 390 25.36 13.98 -12.51
CA ILE A 390 24.25 14.92 -12.73
C ILE A 390 24.59 16.23 -12.01
N THR A 391 24.92 17.26 -12.79
CA THR A 391 25.37 18.56 -12.28
C THR A 391 24.30 19.65 -12.28
N ASN A 392 23.18 19.43 -12.98
CA ASN A 392 22.07 20.39 -13.08
C ASN A 392 20.94 20.14 -12.05
N ALA A 393 21.18 19.29 -11.05
CA ALA A 393 20.22 19.00 -9.99
C ALA A 393 20.74 19.46 -8.62
N GLN A 394 19.92 20.23 -7.90
CA GLN A 394 20.17 20.67 -6.53
C GLN A 394 19.15 20.09 -5.57
N PHE A 395 19.57 19.79 -4.34
CA PHE A 395 18.72 19.16 -3.32
C PHE A 395 18.72 19.98 -2.03
N ILE A 396 17.51 20.35 -1.60
CA ILE A 396 17.28 21.32 -0.53
C ILE A 396 16.45 20.66 0.57
N ALA A 397 16.95 20.74 1.81
CA ALA A 397 16.17 20.37 2.98
C ALA A 397 15.12 21.48 3.23
N GLY A 398 13.87 21.21 2.88
CA GLY A 398 12.76 22.16 3.02
C GLY A 398 12.21 22.18 4.45
N SER A 399 11.67 23.33 4.88
CA SER A 399 10.80 23.40 6.07
C SER A 399 9.34 23.27 5.63
N ALA A 400 8.50 22.62 6.44
CA ALA A 400 7.09 22.41 6.09
C ALA A 400 6.34 23.75 5.88
N GLU A 401 6.78 24.80 6.56
CA GLU A 401 6.17 26.12 6.55
C GLU A 401 6.44 26.91 5.26
N ASN A 402 7.58 26.66 4.60
CA ASN A 402 7.97 27.40 3.40
C ASN A 402 8.86 26.55 2.48
N ILE A 403 8.26 25.52 1.89
CA ILE A 403 8.93 24.50 1.08
C ILE A 403 9.58 25.12 -0.16
N PHE A 404 8.94 26.11 -0.78
CA PHE A 404 9.42 26.74 -2.02
C PHE A 404 10.26 28.01 -1.80
N ALA A 405 10.60 28.37 -0.55
CA ALA A 405 11.30 29.64 -0.24
C ALA A 405 12.60 29.84 -1.01
N SER A 406 13.31 28.74 -1.25
CA SER A 406 14.62 28.69 -1.87
C SER A 406 14.57 28.47 -3.38
N ILE A 407 13.37 28.35 -3.97
CA ILE A 407 13.20 28.14 -5.40
C ILE A 407 13.09 29.51 -6.09
N SER A 408 14.07 29.79 -6.95
CA SER A 408 14.13 31.04 -7.75
C SER A 408 13.62 30.86 -9.19
N TYR A 409 13.02 29.71 -9.51
CA TYR A 409 12.61 29.39 -10.87
C TYR A 409 11.36 30.17 -11.30
N PRO A 410 11.32 30.70 -12.54
CA PRO A 410 10.14 31.37 -13.07
C PRO A 410 8.95 30.40 -13.14
N PRO A 411 7.81 30.70 -12.49
CA PRO A 411 6.67 29.78 -12.43
C PRO A 411 6.16 29.33 -13.82
N GLU A 412 6.14 30.24 -14.78
CA GLU A 412 5.71 30.01 -16.17
C GLU A 412 6.64 29.09 -16.97
N GLN A 413 7.81 28.74 -16.43
CA GLN A 413 8.76 27.79 -17.02
C GLN A 413 9.01 26.57 -16.10
N THR A 414 8.22 26.43 -15.02
CA THR A 414 8.43 25.41 -14.00
C THR A 414 7.36 24.32 -14.05
N THR A 415 7.81 23.07 -14.05
CA THR A 415 6.99 21.89 -13.74
C THR A 415 7.23 21.47 -12.30
N VAL A 416 6.16 21.17 -11.56
CA VAL A 416 6.26 20.60 -10.20
C VAL A 416 5.81 19.15 -10.23
N VAL A 417 6.70 18.23 -9.84
CA VAL A 417 6.35 16.83 -9.56
C VAL A 417 6.11 16.69 -8.06
N ILE A 418 5.04 15.99 -7.70
CA ILE A 418 4.62 15.78 -6.31
C ILE A 418 4.39 14.30 -6.11
N ASP A 419 5.20 13.64 -5.29
CA ASP A 419 5.01 12.23 -4.91
C ASP A 419 4.84 12.07 -3.39
N PRO A 420 3.69 12.52 -2.84
CA PRO A 420 3.50 12.59 -1.41
C PRO A 420 3.27 11.20 -0.79
N PRO A 421 3.42 11.05 0.53
CA PRO A 421 3.04 9.83 1.23
C PRO A 421 1.53 9.57 1.07
N ARG A 422 1.07 8.38 1.48
CA ARG A 422 -0.36 7.95 1.41
C ARG A 422 -1.40 8.94 1.97
N ARG A 423 -0.99 9.88 2.83
CA ARG A 423 -1.88 10.91 3.38
C ARG A 423 -2.17 12.05 2.40
N GLY A 424 -1.41 12.16 1.31
CA GLY A 424 -1.42 13.30 0.41
C GLY A 424 -0.70 14.52 0.97
N CYS A 425 -0.84 15.63 0.27
CA CYS A 425 -0.37 16.96 0.70
C CYS A 425 -1.29 17.56 1.77
N ASP A 426 -0.71 18.33 2.69
CA ASP A 426 -1.50 19.12 3.63
C ASP A 426 -1.92 20.46 3.02
N GLN A 427 -2.85 21.16 3.67
CA GLN A 427 -3.38 22.43 3.17
C GLN A 427 -2.28 23.49 3.03
N LEU A 428 -1.30 23.49 3.94
CA LEU A 428 -0.19 24.44 3.93
C LEU A 428 0.69 24.27 2.69
N PHE A 429 0.97 23.03 2.30
CA PHE A 429 1.65 22.72 1.03
C PHE A 429 0.82 23.20 -0.16
N MET A 430 -0.48 22.91 -0.17
CA MET A 430 -1.37 23.28 -1.28
C MET A 430 -1.45 24.80 -1.47
N ASP A 431 -1.56 25.56 -0.38
CA ASP A 431 -1.59 27.04 -0.42
C ASP A 431 -0.29 27.61 -1.00
N GLN A 432 0.85 27.02 -0.62
CA GLN A 432 2.16 27.41 -1.16
C GLN A 432 2.31 27.05 -2.63
N LEU A 433 1.83 25.88 -3.07
CA LEU A 433 1.85 25.46 -4.47
C LEU A 433 1.00 26.38 -5.35
N VAL A 434 -0.20 26.74 -4.88
CA VAL A 434 -1.08 27.70 -5.57
C VAL A 434 -0.42 29.08 -5.65
N LYS A 435 0.25 29.52 -4.58
CA LYS A 435 1.01 30.79 -4.57
C LYS A 435 2.20 30.77 -5.53
N LEU A 436 2.91 29.64 -5.63
CA LEU A 436 3.99 29.47 -6.60
C LEU A 436 3.48 29.60 -8.04
N GLY A 437 2.31 29.02 -8.33
CA GLY A 437 1.64 29.12 -9.63
C GLY A 437 2.44 28.50 -10.80
N PRO A 438 2.99 27.28 -10.66
CA PRO A 438 3.80 26.66 -11.72
C PRO A 438 2.97 26.39 -12.98
N LYS A 439 3.64 26.38 -14.13
CA LYS A 439 3.03 26.09 -15.44
C LYS A 439 2.40 24.71 -15.49
N GLU A 440 3.02 23.71 -14.89
CA GLU A 440 2.51 22.34 -14.87
C GLU A 440 2.70 21.68 -13.51
N ILE A 441 1.72 20.86 -13.12
CA ILE A 441 1.77 20.02 -11.93
C ILE A 441 1.55 18.57 -12.33
N ILE A 442 2.45 17.70 -11.90
CA ILE A 442 2.37 16.25 -12.05
C ILE A 442 2.24 15.67 -10.65
N TYR A 443 1.06 15.16 -10.33
CA TYR A 443 0.75 14.63 -9.02
C TYR A 443 0.73 13.09 -9.04
N GLY A 444 1.70 12.48 -8.38
CA GLY A 444 1.75 11.05 -8.09
C GLY A 444 0.84 10.67 -6.93
N MET A 445 0.17 9.53 -7.02
CA MET A 445 -0.67 9.02 -5.95
C MET A 445 -0.58 7.50 -5.85
N TYR A 446 -0.47 7.00 -4.62
CA TYR A 446 -0.50 5.58 -4.32
C TYR A 446 -1.94 5.12 -4.11
N VAL A 447 -2.50 4.43 -5.10
CA VAL A 447 -3.80 3.75 -4.99
C VAL A 447 -3.55 2.31 -4.55
N LEU A 448 -4.21 1.91 -3.46
CA LEU A 448 -4.09 0.55 -2.88
C LEU A 448 -4.63 -0.52 -3.81
#